data_AF-F5XRJ4-F1
#
_entry.id   AF-F5XRJ4-F1
#
_cell.length_a   1.000
_cell.length_b   1.000
_cell.length_c   1.000
_cell.angle_alpha   90.00
_cell.angle_beta   90.00
_cell.angle_gamma   90.00
#
_symmetry.space_group_name_H-M   'P 1'
#
loop_
_entity.id
_entity.type
_entity.pdbx_description
1 polymer ?
#
loop_
_entity_poly.entity_id
_entity_poly.type
_entity_poly.pdbx_seq_one_letter_code
_entity_poly.pdbx_strand_id
1 'polypeptide(L)'
;MNAPPFQLVYTDEARAVLMDLERPRHSVKRKKVLKTLRLLRDIGPAHPGLNSHKYHSRSGPQGEDLWESYVDDRTPGAWRIWWIWWIYGPEDDMITIVTLGPHP
;
A
#
# COMPACT_ATOMS: atom_id res chain seq x y z
N MET A 1 12.05 14.62 13.44
CA MET A 1 10.83 15.07 12.75
C MET A 1 9.87 13.90 12.75
N ASN A 2 8.92 13.90 13.68
CA ASN A 2 8.00 12.79 13.87
C ASN A 2 6.82 13.01 12.93
N ALA A 3 6.78 12.31 11.80
CA ALA A 3 5.52 12.15 11.07
C ALA A 3 4.87 10.80 11.46
N PRO A 4 3.95 10.82 12.45
CA PRO A 4 2.92 9.79 12.55
C PRO A 4 1.52 10.36 12.90
N PRO A 5 0.43 9.60 12.67
CA PRO A 5 0.23 8.51 11.71
C PRO A 5 -0.48 8.99 10.43
N PHE A 6 -0.13 8.40 9.29
CA PHE A 6 -0.83 8.64 8.04
C PHE A 6 -2.26 8.09 8.10
N GLN A 7 -3.23 8.80 7.54
CA GLN A 7 -4.56 8.26 7.31
C GLN A 7 -4.57 7.41 6.04
N LEU A 8 -4.87 6.12 6.19
CA LEU A 8 -5.05 5.23 5.05
C LEU A 8 -6.50 5.27 4.58
N VAL A 9 -6.72 5.73 3.36
CA VAL A 9 -7.99 5.60 2.65
C VAL A 9 -7.88 4.52 1.59
N TYR A 10 -8.99 3.84 1.28
CA TYR A 10 -8.99 2.68 0.40
C TYR A 10 -9.96 2.92 -0.76
N THR A 11 -9.55 2.57 -1.97
CA THR A 11 -10.47 2.45 -3.11
C THR A 11 -11.40 1.24 -2.92
N ASP A 12 -12.45 1.16 -3.74
CA ASP A 12 -13.34 0.00 -3.73
C ASP A 12 -12.63 -1.29 -4.17
N GLU A 13 -11.66 -1.18 -5.07
CA GLU A 13 -10.82 -2.30 -5.47
C GLU A 13 -9.99 -2.81 -4.29
N ALA A 14 -9.27 -1.92 -3.59
CA ALA A 14 -8.48 -2.30 -2.42
C ALA A 14 -9.36 -2.92 -1.33
N ARG A 15 -10.56 -2.36 -1.09
CA ARG A 15 -11.54 -2.94 -0.16
C ARG A 15 -11.95 -4.34 -0.57
N ALA A 16 -12.28 -4.56 -1.84
CA ALA A 16 -12.70 -5.88 -2.34
C ALA A 16 -11.60 -6.94 -2.12
N VAL A 17 -10.32 -6.59 -2.37
CA VAL A 17 -9.22 -7.53 -2.12
C VAL A 17 -9.02 -7.77 -0.62
N LEU A 18 -9.14 -6.73 0.22
CA LEU A 18 -9.07 -6.91 1.68
C LEU A 18 -10.18 -7.81 2.22
N MET A 19 -11.39 -7.70 1.68
CA MET A 19 -12.52 -8.59 2.02
C MET A 19 -12.25 -10.03 1.58
N ASP A 20 -11.68 -10.27 0.40
CA ASP A 20 -11.29 -11.63 -0.02
C ASP A 20 -10.22 -12.22 0.90
N LEU A 21 -9.25 -11.41 1.35
CA LEU A 21 -8.20 -11.83 2.27
C LEU A 21 -8.70 -12.26 3.65
N GLU A 22 -9.94 -11.93 4.04
CA GLU A 22 -10.52 -12.40 5.30
C GLU A 22 -10.81 -13.90 5.31
N ARG A 23 -10.89 -14.54 4.13
CA ARG A 23 -11.09 -15.98 4.01
C ARG A 23 -9.96 -16.75 4.68
N PRO A 24 -10.24 -17.81 5.47
CA PRO A 24 -9.22 -18.53 6.25
C PRO A 24 -8.03 -19.04 5.43
N ARG A 25 -8.26 -19.42 4.17
CA ARG A 25 -7.22 -19.86 3.22
C ARG A 25 -6.13 -18.81 2.95
N HIS A 26 -6.40 -17.53 3.21
CA HIS A 26 -5.47 -16.41 3.01
C HIS A 26 -4.85 -15.89 4.31
N SER A 27 -5.05 -16.57 5.45
CA SER A 27 -4.62 -16.09 6.77
C SER A 27 -3.15 -15.64 6.86
N VAL A 28 -2.22 -16.37 6.23
CA VAL A 28 -0.79 -16.01 6.19
C VAL A 28 -0.57 -14.74 5.37
N LYS A 29 -1.18 -14.65 4.19
CA LYS A 29 -1.08 -13.46 3.33
C LYS A 29 -1.70 -12.24 4.00
N ARG A 30 -2.89 -12.40 4.59
CA ARG A 30 -3.59 -11.36 5.36
C ARG A 30 -2.71 -10.78 6.45
N LYS A 31 -2.02 -11.62 7.24
CA LYS A 31 -1.08 -11.15 8.28
C LYS A 31 0.02 -10.26 7.72
N LYS A 32 0.60 -10.62 6.57
CA LYS A 32 1.64 -9.82 5.91
C LYS A 32 1.08 -8.50 5.39
N VAL A 33 -0.05 -8.52 4.69
CA VAL A 33 -0.72 -7.31 4.18
C VAL A 33 -1.05 -6.35 5.33
N LEU A 34 -1.66 -6.83 6.41
CA LEU A 34 -1.99 -6.00 7.57
C LEU A 34 -0.74 -5.42 8.25
N LYS A 35 0.37 -6.18 8.29
CA LYS A 35 1.64 -5.66 8.78
C LYS A 35 2.17 -4.54 7.89
N THR A 36 2.17 -4.72 6.57
CA THR A 36 2.61 -3.70 5.60
C THR A 36 1.76 -2.43 5.71
N LEU A 37 0.43 -2.55 5.74
CA LEU A 37 -0.48 -1.41 5.95
C LEU A 37 -0.21 -0.70 7.28
N ARG A 38 -0.01 -1.44 8.37
CA ARG A 38 0.31 -0.86 9.67
C ARG A 38 1.62 -0.07 9.64
N LEU A 39 2.66 -0.61 9.01
CA LEU A 39 3.94 0.10 8.87
C LEU A 39 3.79 1.37 8.03
N LEU A 40 3.04 1.30 6.93
CA LEU A 40 2.77 2.46 6.08
C LEU A 40 1.99 3.54 6.84
N ARG A 41 1.02 3.16 7.67
CA ARG A 41 0.25 4.07 8.53
C ARG A 41 1.11 4.70 9.63
N ASP A 42 1.84 3.87 10.37
CA ASP A 42 2.46 4.29 11.65
C ASP A 42 3.84 4.95 11.44
N ILE A 43 4.56 4.57 10.39
CA ILE A 43 5.95 5.00 10.14
C ILE A 43 6.09 5.68 8.78
N GLY A 44 5.25 5.32 7.82
CA GLY A 44 5.26 5.91 6.48
C GLY A 44 6.13 5.18 5.47
N PRO A 45 6.16 5.69 4.22
CA PRO A 45 6.81 5.05 3.08
C PRO A 45 8.31 4.81 3.26
N ALA A 46 8.99 5.63 4.07
CA ALA A 46 10.43 5.57 4.33
C ALA A 46 10.85 4.37 5.20
N HIS A 47 9.91 3.60 5.76
CA HIS A 47 10.25 2.43 6.54
C HIS A 47 10.97 1.37 5.67
N PRO A 48 12.19 0.92 6.03
CA PRO A 48 13.03 0.11 5.16
C PRO A 48 12.41 -1.25 4.80
N GLY A 49 11.58 -1.80 5.70
CA GLY A 49 10.85 -3.06 5.44
C GLY A 49 9.74 -2.95 4.38
N LEU A 50 9.36 -1.74 3.95
CA LEU A 50 8.36 -1.53 2.90
C LEU A 50 8.98 -1.52 1.50
N ASN A 51 10.27 -1.21 1.37
CA ASN A 51 10.93 -1.03 0.06
C ASN A 51 10.12 -0.15 -0.91
N SER A 52 9.54 0.93 -0.38
CA SER A 52 8.64 1.79 -1.13
C SER A 52 9.40 2.52 -2.23
N HIS A 53 8.88 2.47 -3.45
CA HIS A 53 9.44 3.23 -4.55
C HIS A 53 8.37 3.65 -5.55
N LYS A 54 8.69 4.67 -6.35
CA LYS A 54 7.80 5.19 -7.38
C LYS A 54 7.63 4.15 -8.49
N TYR A 55 6.38 3.84 -8.81
CA TYR A 55 6.01 2.93 -9.88
C TYR A 55 6.01 3.68 -11.22
N HIS A 56 7.16 3.67 -11.90
CA HIS A 56 7.41 4.54 -13.04
C HIS A 56 6.59 4.24 -14.31
N SER A 57 5.93 3.09 -14.41
CA SER A 57 5.22 2.69 -15.64
C SER A 57 3.78 3.22 -15.72
N ARG A 58 3.21 3.73 -14.61
CA ARG A 58 1.84 4.25 -14.56
C ARG A 58 1.72 5.39 -13.56
N SER A 59 0.95 6.42 -13.95
CA SER A 59 0.53 7.50 -13.05
C SER A 59 -0.89 7.24 -12.52
N GLY A 60 -1.23 7.90 -11.42
CA GLY A 60 -2.59 7.98 -10.90
C GLY A 60 -3.55 8.67 -11.87
N PRO A 61 -4.86 8.61 -11.60
CA PRO A 61 -5.92 9.12 -12.48
C PRO A 61 -5.79 10.60 -12.87
N GLN A 62 -5.14 11.42 -12.03
CA GLN A 62 -4.92 12.84 -12.29
C GLN A 62 -3.43 13.17 -12.49
N GLY A 63 -2.60 12.16 -12.77
CA GLY A 63 -1.16 12.31 -12.98
C GLY A 63 -0.35 12.20 -11.69
N GLU A 64 -0.95 11.73 -10.59
CA GLU A 64 -0.23 11.53 -9.33
C GLU A 64 0.82 10.43 -9.45
N ASP A 65 1.85 10.51 -8.62
CA ASP A 65 2.85 9.45 -8.55
C ASP A 65 2.24 8.22 -7.89
N LEU A 66 2.18 7.12 -8.64
CA LEU A 66 1.87 5.81 -8.09
C LEU A 66 3.12 5.27 -7.40
N TRP A 67 2.96 4.74 -6.20
CA TRP A 67 4.01 4.10 -5.43
C TRP A 67 3.67 2.63 -5.21
N GLU A 68 4.69 1.80 -5.04
CA GLU A 68 4.51 0.42 -4.60
C GLU A 68 5.34 0.11 -3.35
N SER A 69 4.74 -0.66 -2.43
CA SER A 69 5.42 -1.20 -1.24
C SER A 69 5.29 -2.72 -1.20
N TYR A 70 6.32 -3.37 -0.66
CA TYR A 70 6.50 -4.81 -0.70
C TYR A 70 5.72 -5.47 0.43
N VAL A 71 4.90 -6.46 0.08
CA VAL A 71 4.26 -7.38 1.04
C VAL A 71 5.11 -8.65 1.19
N ASP A 72 5.62 -9.14 0.05
CA ASP A 72 6.56 -10.24 -0.02
C ASP A 72 7.81 -9.81 -0.79
N ASP A 73 8.93 -10.42 -0.47
CA ASP A 73 10.19 -10.23 -1.18
C ASP A 73 10.67 -11.56 -1.77
N ARG A 74 11.37 -11.50 -2.90
CA ARG A 74 12.08 -12.63 -3.55
C ARG A 74 11.28 -13.94 -3.66
N THR A 75 10.00 -13.88 -4.00
CA THR A 75 9.13 -15.05 -4.19
C THR A 75 8.31 -14.93 -5.49
N PRO A 76 8.08 -16.04 -6.24
CA PRO A 76 7.15 -16.02 -7.37
C PRO A 76 5.75 -15.61 -6.91
N GLY A 77 5.13 -14.66 -7.61
CA GLY A 77 3.84 -14.10 -7.23
C GLY A 77 3.89 -13.25 -5.95
N ALA A 78 5.04 -12.61 -5.68
CA ALA A 78 5.19 -11.68 -4.56
C ALA A 78 4.14 -10.58 -4.62
N TRP A 79 3.54 -10.26 -3.47
CA TRP A 79 2.52 -9.22 -3.42
C TRP A 79 3.12 -7.82 -3.23
N ARG A 80 2.44 -6.83 -3.79
CA ARG A 80 2.66 -5.40 -3.57
C ARG A 80 1.37 -4.74 -3.08
N ILE A 81 1.54 -3.59 -2.44
CA ILE A 81 0.47 -2.62 -2.21
C ILE A 81 0.82 -1.40 -3.05
N TRP A 82 -0.11 -1.00 -3.91
CA TRP A 82 0.01 0.22 -4.69
C TRP A 82 -0.77 1.34 -4.02
N TRP A 83 -0.16 2.51 -3.91
CA TRP A 83 -0.73 3.64 -3.22
C TRP A 83 -0.31 4.97 -3.85
N ILE A 84 -1.10 6.01 -3.61
CA ILE A 84 -0.84 7.37 -4.06
C ILE A 84 -0.78 8.25 -2.81
N TRP A 85 0.12 9.24 -2.84
CA TRP A 85 0.20 10.28 -1.82
C TRP A 85 -0.15 11.62 -2.43
N TRP A 86 -1.12 12.29 -1.80
CA TRP A 86 -1.57 13.60 -2.20
C TRP A 86 -0.67 14.67 -1.57
N ILE A 87 0.39 15.07 -2.28
CA ILE A 87 1.32 16.13 -1.83
C ILE A 87 0.62 17.51 -1.77
N TYR A 88 -0.53 17.67 -2.46
CA TYR A 88 -1.33 18.90 -2.51
C TYR A 88 -2.79 18.67 -2.09
N GLY A 89 -3.09 17.54 -1.43
CA GLY A 89 -4.42 17.25 -0.93
C GLY A 89 -4.78 18.13 0.27
N PRO A 90 -6.06 18.18 0.69
CA PRO A 90 -6.49 18.96 1.85
C PRO A 90 -5.84 18.53 3.17
N GLU A 91 -5.19 17.37 3.23
CA GLU A 91 -4.47 16.84 4.40
C GLU A 91 -3.14 16.22 3.96
N ASP A 92 -2.01 16.76 4.45
CA ASP A 92 -0.64 16.34 4.11
C ASP A 92 -0.30 14.90 4.54
N ASP A 93 -1.16 14.29 5.37
CA ASP A 93 -0.95 12.99 6.01
C ASP A 93 -1.82 11.86 5.43
N MET A 94 -2.41 12.02 4.24
CA MET A 94 -3.28 10.99 3.64
C MET A 94 -2.60 10.13 2.57
N ILE A 95 -2.67 8.82 2.74
CA ILE A 95 -2.23 7.82 1.75
C ILE A 95 -3.45 7.06 1.21
N THR A 96 -3.63 7.09 -0.11
CA THR A 96 -4.69 6.33 -0.78
C THR A 96 -4.16 4.98 -1.24
N ILE A 97 -4.66 3.90 -0.65
CA ILE A 97 -4.41 2.53 -1.10
C ILE A 97 -5.25 2.26 -2.34
N VAL A 98 -4.58 2.12 -3.48
CA VAL A 98 -5.21 1.93 -4.79
C VAL A 98 -5.61 0.47 -5.00
N THR A 99 -4.68 -0.46 -4.76
CA THR A 99 -4.94 -1.90 -4.88
C THR A 99 -3.81 -2.68 -4.22
N LEU A 100 -3.98 -3.99 -4.13
CA LEU A 100 -3.03 -4.93 -3.54
C LEU A 100 -3.17 -6.30 -4.21
N GLY A 101 -2.05 -6.94 -4.49
CA GLY A 101 -2.06 -8.14 -5.31
C GLY A 101 -0.67 -8.60 -5.73
N PRO A 102 -0.57 -9.71 -6.47
CA PRO A 102 0.70 -10.17 -7.04
C PRO A 102 1.25 -9.12 -7.99
N HIS A 103 2.57 -8.89 -7.94
CA HIS A 103 3.25 -8.10 -8.95
C HIS A 103 3.09 -8.80 -10.31
N PRO A 104 2.70 -8.06 -11.37
CA PRO A 104 2.51 -8.61 -12.71
C PRO A 104 3.79 -9.16 -13.35
#